data_AF-A0A151XKC5-F1
#
_entry.id   AF-A0A151XKC5-F1
#
_cell.length_a   1.000
_cell.length_b   1.000
_cell.length_c   1.000
_cell.angle_alpha   90.00
_cell.angle_beta   90.00
_cell.angle_gamma   90.00
#
_symmetry.space_group_name_H-M   'P 1'
#
loop_
_entity.id
_entity.type
_entity.pdbx_description
1 polymer ?
#
loop_
_entity_poly.entity_id
_entity_poly.type
_entity_poly.pdbx_seq_one_letter_code
_entity_poly.pdbx_strand_id
1 'polypeptide(L)'
;MEKQEYRILIKHCFLMEKTSEQSLQWLQKCYPTSAPSRTTVYRWFSEFKMGRTSTKDAPRSGKPKEATNAEIVKQVHRIVLSDRKVKLRELAEAMGISKERAGYILHDLLEMKSYRRDGCRVF
;
A
#
# COMPACT_ATOMS: atom_id res chain seq x y z
N MET A 1 17.22 12.55 7.18
CA MET A 1 16.57 12.73 5.87
C MET A 1 15.70 11.53 5.56
N GLU A 2 14.54 11.78 4.98
CA GLU A 2 13.63 10.76 4.50
C GLU A 2 14.16 10.08 3.22
N LYS A 3 13.69 8.86 2.95
CA LYS A 3 14.09 8.10 1.76
C LYS A 3 13.82 8.85 0.45
N GLN A 4 12.77 9.68 0.41
CA GLN A 4 12.42 10.46 -0.77
C GLN A 4 13.42 11.60 -1.03
N GLU A 5 13.96 12.23 0.01
CA GLU A 5 14.95 13.31 -0.12
C GLU A 5 16.23 12.81 -0.78
N TYR A 6 16.72 11.63 -0.37
CA TYR A 6 17.89 11.01 -1.02
C TYR A 6 17.67 10.72 -2.50
N ARG A 7 16.45 10.37 -2.92
CA ARG A 7 16.15 10.15 -4.35
C ARG A 7 16.18 11.44 -5.15
N ILE A 8 15.76 12.55 -4.55
CA ILE A 8 15.87 13.88 -5.14
C ILE A 8 17.35 14.23 -5.33
N LEU A 9 18.19 13.99 -4.33
CA LEU A 9 19.64 14.21 -4.43
C LEU A 9 20.30 13.32 -5.49
N ILE A 10 19.95 12.03 -5.53
CA ILE A 10 20.46 11.10 -6.57
C ILE A 10 20.03 11.59 -7.96
N LYS A 11 18.78 12.03 -8.13
CA LYS A 11 18.28 12.60 -9.39
C LYS A 11 19.06 13.87 -9.77
N HIS A 12 19.34 14.75 -8.81
CA HIS A 12 20.15 15.93 -9.05
C HIS A 12 21.56 15.55 -9.53
N CYS A 13 22.23 14.59 -8.88
CA CYS A 13 23.53 14.12 -9.34
C CYS A 13 23.49 13.51 -10.74
N PHE A 14 22.44 12.76 -11.08
CA PHE A 14 22.23 12.21 -12.42
C PHE A 14 22.07 13.32 -13.47
N LEU A 15 21.30 14.37 -13.18
CA LEU A 15 21.12 15.53 -14.07
C LEU A 15 22.40 16.36 -14.22
N MET A 16 23.28 16.34 -13.23
CA MET A 16 24.63 16.94 -13.29
C MET A 16 25.66 16.04 -14.00
N GLU A 17 25.20 15.01 -14.73
CA GLU A 17 26.03 14.05 -15.48
C GLU A 17 27.09 13.33 -14.64
N LYS A 18 26.90 13.25 -13.32
CA LYS A 18 27.81 12.49 -12.45
C LYS A 18 27.60 10.99 -12.61
N THR A 19 28.65 10.23 -12.38
CA THR A 19 28.51 8.76 -12.31
C THR A 19 27.84 8.34 -11.01
N SER A 20 27.27 7.13 -11.00
CA SER A 20 26.69 6.52 -9.80
C SER A 20 27.73 6.39 -8.67
N GLU A 21 29.00 6.12 -9.00
CA GLU A 21 30.09 6.03 -8.04
C GLU A 21 30.42 7.39 -7.41
N GLN A 22 30.58 8.43 -8.23
CA GLN A 22 30.84 9.80 -7.75
C GLN A 22 29.70 10.29 -6.84
N SER A 23 28.47 9.96 -7.20
CA SER A 23 27.28 10.33 -6.44
C SER A 23 27.21 9.59 -5.10
N LEU A 24 27.56 8.31 -5.07
CA LEU A 24 27.65 7.53 -3.83
C LEU A 24 28.71 8.10 -2.88
N GLN A 25 29.91 8.39 -3.39
CA GLN A 25 30.99 8.97 -2.59
C GLN A 25 30.60 10.35 -2.04
N TRP A 26 29.96 11.19 -2.86
CA TRP A 26 29.45 12.49 -2.42
C TRP A 26 28.38 12.35 -1.33
N LEU A 27 27.41 11.45 -1.51
CA LEU A 27 26.37 11.17 -0.52
C LEU A 27 26.95 10.65 0.80
N GLN A 28 27.94 9.75 0.75
CA GLN A 28 28.63 9.24 1.94
C GLN A 28 29.45 10.32 2.65
N LYS A 29 30.08 11.22 1.89
CA LYS A 29 30.84 12.35 2.46
C LYS A 29 29.91 13.37 3.14
N CYS A 30 28.76 13.68 2.54
CA CYS A 30 27.81 14.64 3.09
C CYS A 30 26.94 14.05 4.22
N TYR A 31 26.64 12.74 4.16
CA TYR A 31 25.71 12.06 5.07
C TYR A 31 26.27 10.74 5.60
N PRO A 32 27.38 10.72 6.36
CA PRO A 32 28.12 9.49 6.68
C PRO A 32 27.30 8.44 7.46
N THR A 33 26.35 8.86 8.29
CA THR A 33 25.52 7.96 9.13
C THR A 33 24.19 7.56 8.50
N SER A 34 23.74 8.29 7.47
CA SER A 34 22.38 8.18 6.92
C SER A 34 22.34 8.02 5.40
N ALA A 35 23.50 7.99 4.75
CA ALA A 35 23.62 7.82 3.31
C ALA A 35 22.92 6.54 2.84
N PRO A 36 22.27 6.58 1.66
CA PRO A 36 21.66 5.41 1.07
C PRO A 36 22.73 4.39 0.68
N SER A 37 22.36 3.11 0.71
CA SER A 37 23.26 2.03 0.30
C SER A 37 23.66 2.14 -1.18
N ARG A 38 24.82 1.57 -1.52
CA ARG A 38 25.30 1.45 -2.92
C ARG A 38 24.21 0.93 -3.85
N THR A 39 23.54 -0.16 -3.47
CA THR A 39 22.45 -0.77 -4.25
C THR A 39 21.31 0.21 -4.53
N THR A 40 20.95 1.04 -3.55
CA THR A 40 19.90 2.04 -3.71
C THR A 40 20.30 3.10 -4.73
N VAL A 41 21.51 3.66 -4.61
CA VAL A 41 22.02 4.67 -5.55
C VAL A 41 22.06 4.11 -6.97
N TYR A 42 22.66 2.94 -7.16
CA TYR A 42 22.81 2.30 -8.48
C TYR A 42 21.46 1.98 -9.12
N ARG A 43 20.51 1.45 -8.34
CA ARG A 43 19.15 1.19 -8.84
C ARG A 43 18.47 2.45 -9.36
N TRP A 44 18.51 3.55 -8.60
CA TRP A 44 17.90 4.82 -9.03
C TRP A 44 18.57 5.40 -10.28
N PHE A 45 19.90 5.29 -10.37
CA PHE A 45 20.62 5.66 -11.59
C PHE A 45 20.16 4.86 -12.81
N SER A 46 19.99 3.53 -12.68
CA SER A 46 19.46 2.69 -13.76
C SER A 46 18.05 3.09 -14.16
N GLU A 47 17.17 3.36 -13.19
CA GLU A 47 15.79 3.80 -13.46
C GLU A 47 15.75 5.14 -14.20
N PHE A 48 16.61 6.10 -13.83
CA PHE A 48 16.71 7.38 -14.52
C PHE A 48 17.28 7.23 -15.94
N LYS A 49 18.25 6.33 -16.16
CA LYS A 49 18.70 5.95 -17.51
C LYS A 49 17.59 5.32 -18.36
N MET A 50 16.67 4.59 -17.73
CA MET A 50 15.48 4.02 -18.37
C MET A 50 14.36 5.05 -18.59
N GLY A 51 14.60 6.34 -18.35
CA GLY A 51 13.65 7.42 -18.63
C GLY A 51 12.68 7.74 -17.49
N ARG A 52 12.84 7.15 -16.30
CA ARG A 52 12.01 7.52 -15.15
C ARG A 52 12.29 8.96 -14.72
N THR A 53 11.25 9.77 -14.53
CA THR A 53 11.39 11.16 -14.06
C THR A 53 10.92 11.36 -12.62
N SER A 54 10.06 10.48 -12.10
CA SER A 54 9.49 10.58 -10.75
C SER A 54 10.41 9.95 -9.69
N THR A 55 10.65 10.69 -8.60
CA THR A 55 11.36 10.23 -7.39
C THR A 55 10.42 9.60 -6.37
N LYS A 56 9.10 9.71 -6.58
CA LYS A 56 8.09 9.10 -5.72
C LYS A 56 8.03 7.59 -5.99
N ASP A 57 7.67 6.84 -4.96
CA ASP A 57 7.27 5.45 -5.15
C ASP A 57 6.04 5.41 -6.06
N ALA A 58 6.03 4.47 -7.00
CA ALA A 58 4.80 4.14 -7.70
C ALA A 58 3.80 3.61 -6.64
N PRO A 59 2.48 3.76 -6.87
CA PRO A 59 1.50 3.04 -6.08
C PRO A 59 1.94 1.59 -5.99
N ARG A 60 2.10 1.07 -4.77
CA ARG A 60 2.39 -0.35 -4.62
C ARG A 60 1.18 -1.08 -5.20
N SER A 61 1.41 -1.92 -6.20
CA SER A 61 0.47 -2.97 -6.55
C SER A 61 0.38 -3.90 -5.34
N GLY A 62 -0.48 -3.55 -4.39
CA GLY A 62 -1.04 -4.53 -3.47
C GLY A 62 -1.89 -5.50 -4.29
N LYS A 63 -2.03 -6.74 -3.80
CA LYS A 63 -2.98 -7.70 -4.40
C LYS A 63 -4.32 -6.98 -4.57
N PRO A 64 -4.81 -6.80 -5.80
CA PRO A 64 -6.10 -6.20 -5.97
C PRO A 64 -7.13 -7.06 -5.25
N LYS A 65 -7.98 -6.43 -4.45
CA LYS A 65 -9.18 -7.08 -3.90
C LYS A 65 -10.27 -7.21 -5.00
N GLU A 66 -9.84 -7.52 -6.23
CA GLU A 66 -10.68 -7.60 -7.44
C GLU A 66 -11.59 -8.83 -7.45
N ALA A 67 -11.44 -9.77 -6.53
CA ALA A 67 -12.41 -10.84 -6.32
C ALA A 67 -13.63 -10.37 -5.48
N THR A 68 -14.07 -9.12 -5.59
CA THR A 68 -15.39 -8.70 -5.05
C THR A 68 -16.26 -8.46 -6.24
N ASN A 69 -16.99 -9.49 -6.65
CA ASN A 69 -18.09 -9.29 -7.59
C ASN A 69 -19.05 -8.28 -6.96
N ALA A 70 -19.51 -7.29 -7.72
CA ALA A 70 -20.50 -6.33 -7.27
C ALA A 70 -21.76 -7.02 -6.71
N GLU A 71 -22.06 -8.23 -7.21
CA GLU A 71 -23.13 -9.07 -6.70
C GLU A 71 -22.93 -9.52 -5.25
N ILE A 72 -21.71 -9.92 -4.88
CA ILE A 72 -21.38 -10.31 -3.50
C ILE A 72 -21.56 -9.10 -2.56
N VAL A 73 -21.14 -7.91 -2.99
CA VAL A 73 -21.33 -6.67 -2.22
C VAL A 73 -22.81 -6.36 -2.03
N LYS A 74 -23.62 -6.45 -3.09
CA LYS A 74 -25.07 -6.26 -3.02
C LYS A 74 -25.75 -7.28 -2.11
N GLN A 75 -25.32 -8.53 -2.13
CA GLN A 75 -25.88 -9.58 -1.29
C GLN A 75 -25.52 -9.37 0.19
N VAL A 76 -24.27 -9.04 0.50
CA VAL A 76 -23.86 -8.64 1.87
C VAL A 76 -24.68 -7.44 2.36
N HIS A 77 -24.83 -6.41 1.53
CA HIS A 77 -25.62 -5.23 1.87
C HIS A 77 -27.08 -5.59 2.19
N ARG A 78 -27.70 -6.47 1.40
CA ARG A 78 -29.07 -6.97 1.67
C ARG A 78 -29.17 -7.71 3.00
N ILE A 79 -28.21 -8.60 3.31
CA ILE A 79 -28.22 -9.38 4.56
C ILE A 79 -28.15 -8.46 5.78
N VAL A 80 -27.25 -7.48 5.77
CA VAL A 80 -27.09 -6.55 6.90
C VAL A 80 -28.29 -5.61 7.04
N LEU A 81 -28.91 -5.19 5.94
CA LEU A 81 -30.14 -4.41 6.00
C LEU A 81 -31.32 -5.22 6.57
N SER A 82 -31.39 -6.52 6.30
CA SER A 82 -32.42 -7.40 6.87
C SER A 82 -32.16 -7.74 8.34
N ASP A 83 -30.90 -7.89 8.76
CA ASP A 83 -30.52 -8.16 10.14
C ASP A 83 -29.36 -7.26 10.59
N ARG A 84 -29.72 -6.20 11.31
CA ARG A 84 -28.81 -5.20 11.91
C ARG A 84 -27.99 -5.73 13.11
N LYS A 85 -28.05 -7.03 13.39
CA LYS A 85 -27.29 -7.69 14.46
C LYS A 85 -26.49 -8.88 13.95
N VAL A 86 -26.23 -8.96 12.64
CA VAL A 86 -25.47 -10.06 12.06
C VAL A 86 -24.03 -10.07 12.56
N LYS A 87 -23.55 -11.22 13.03
CA LYS A 87 -22.14 -11.37 13.40
C LYS A 87 -21.30 -11.54 12.15
N LEU A 88 -20.09 -10.98 12.17
CA LEU A 88 -19.14 -11.10 11.05
C LEU A 88 -18.88 -12.55 10.63
N ARG A 89 -18.84 -13.47 11.62
CA ARG A 89 -18.63 -14.89 11.39
C ARG A 89 -19.79 -15.53 10.64
N GLU A 90 -21.02 -15.25 11.07
CA GLU A 90 -22.24 -15.79 10.46
C GLU A 90 -22.38 -15.29 9.02
N LEU A 91 -22.08 -14.01 8.78
CA LEU A 91 -22.08 -13.44 7.44
C LEU A 91 -21.03 -14.10 6.52
N ALA A 92 -19.82 -14.32 7.02
CA ALA A 92 -18.75 -14.96 6.26
C ALA A 92 -19.12 -16.40 5.88
N GLU A 93 -19.68 -17.15 6.82
CA GLU A 93 -20.19 -18.52 6.61
C GLU A 93 -21.36 -18.54 5.60
N ALA A 94 -22.33 -17.62 5.73
CA ALA A 94 -23.48 -17.52 4.83
C ALA A 94 -23.10 -17.16 3.38
N MET A 95 -22.05 -16.35 3.21
CA MET A 95 -21.58 -15.89 1.91
C MET A 95 -20.46 -16.77 1.32
N GLY A 96 -19.98 -17.78 2.05
CA GLY A 96 -18.86 -18.61 1.63
C GLY A 96 -17.55 -17.85 1.41
N ILE A 97 -17.34 -16.74 2.12
CA ILE A 97 -16.14 -15.89 2.01
C ILE A 97 -15.35 -15.88 3.32
N SER A 98 -14.09 -15.43 3.26
CA SER A 98 -13.28 -15.29 4.48
C SER A 98 -13.82 -14.18 5.39
N LYS A 99 -13.56 -14.28 6.71
CA LYS A 99 -13.97 -13.25 7.68
C LYS A 99 -13.32 -11.90 7.38
N GLU A 100 -12.07 -11.90 6.94
CA GLU A 100 -11.32 -10.70 6.53
C GLU A 100 -12.00 -10.06 5.32
N ARG A 101 -12.50 -10.89 4.40
CA ARG A 101 -13.20 -10.43 3.21
C ARG A 101 -14.55 -9.81 3.53
N ALA A 102 -15.35 -10.47 4.37
CA ALA A 102 -16.61 -9.92 4.86
C ALA A 102 -16.36 -8.59 5.61
N GLY A 103 -15.32 -8.52 6.44
CA GLY A 103 -14.97 -7.32 7.20
C GLY A 103 -14.58 -6.16 6.30
N TYR A 104 -13.83 -6.43 5.22
CA TYR A 104 -13.50 -5.42 4.21
C TYR A 104 -14.74 -4.91 3.48
N ILE A 105 -15.66 -5.78 3.08
CA ILE A 105 -16.87 -5.36 2.38
C ILE A 105 -17.69 -4.43 3.29
N LEU A 106 -17.85 -4.80 4.56
CA LEU A 106 -18.65 -4.02 5.50
C LEU A 106 -18.01 -2.67 5.84
N HIS A 107 -16.70 -2.63 6.11
CA HIS A 107 -16.04 -1.40 6.55
C HIS A 107 -15.56 -0.52 5.39
N ASP A 108 -14.88 -1.09 4.40
CA ASP A 108 -14.21 -0.33 3.35
C ASP A 108 -15.12 -0.07 2.14
N LEU A 109 -16.12 -0.92 1.88
CA LEU A 109 -17.02 -0.74 0.73
C LEU A 109 -18.41 -0.20 1.11
N LEU A 110 -18.95 -0.63 2.25
CA LEU A 110 -20.28 -0.21 2.73
C LEU A 110 -20.23 0.81 3.86
N GLU A 111 -19.02 1.17 4.35
CA GLU A 111 -18.79 2.16 5.41
C GLU A 111 -19.61 1.92 6.70
N MET A 112 -19.90 0.65 7.01
CA MET A 112 -20.71 0.26 8.16
C MET A 112 -19.91 0.28 9.47
N LYS A 113 -20.57 0.76 10.53
CA LYS A 113 -19.99 0.80 11.88
C LYS A 113 -20.29 -0.51 12.61
N SER A 114 -19.24 -1.23 13.00
CA SER A 114 -19.39 -2.41 13.87
C SER A 114 -19.27 -2.06 15.35
N TYR A 115 -19.89 -2.86 16.21
CA TYR A 115 -19.65 -2.88 17.66
C TYR A 115 -19.27 -4.28 18.14
N ARG A 116 -18.75 -4.38 19.37
CA ARG A 116 -18.49 -5.67 20.03
C ARG A 116 -19.63 -6.05 20.96
N ARG A 117 -20.15 -7.26 20.82
CA ARG A 117 -21.11 -7.89 21.75
C ARG A 117 -20.63 -9.30 22.04
N ASP A 118 -20.51 -9.66 23.32
CA ASP A 118 -20.07 -10.98 23.80
C ASP A 118 -18.78 -11.47 23.10
N GLY A 119 -17.81 -10.57 22.95
CA GLY A 119 -16.53 -10.85 22.28
C GLY A 119 -16.59 -10.95 20.74
N CYS A 120 -17.78 -10.92 20.13
CA CYS A 120 -17.98 -10.98 18.68
C CYS A 120 -18.15 -9.58 18.05
N ARG A 121 -17.66 -9.42 16.81
CA ARG A 121 -17.91 -8.23 15.98
C ARG A 121 -19.27 -8.34 15.31
N VAL A 122 -20.13 -7.34 15.52
CA VAL A 122 -21.50 -7.22 15.01
C VAL A 122 -21.63 -5.93 14.20
N PHE A 123 -22.39 -5.96 13.12
CA PHE A 123 -22.63 -4.83 12.22
C PHE A 123 -24.12 -4.52 12.12
#